data_AF-A0A2I0N3Y9-F1
#
_entry.id   AF-A0A2I0N3Y9-F1
#
_cell.length_a   1.000
_cell.length_b   1.000
_cell.length_c   1.000
_cell.angle_alpha   90.00
_cell.angle_beta   90.00
_cell.angle_gamma   90.00
#
_symmetry.space_group_name_H-M   'P 1'
#
loop_
_entity.id
_entity.type
_entity.pdbx_description
1 polymer ?
#
loop_
_entity_poly.entity_id
_entity_poly.type
_entity_poly.pdbx_seq_one_letter_code
_entity_poly.pdbx_strand_id
1 'polypeptide(L)'
;MKNARSFLRPMLAVMVIAMMSAAAFSGCIGKPVTPAPAGGISAITPEDIEALKSARYSRASVIGENDVVVASAENPFYALIATPLAAYYEGGALKKVPLLVTNSGNTYPWIHTTPSITTEPTVYTDIGPVIRFLQAYQPSGAVMIGMDKISATGTTTVAGQATPVTYNLAATTAFVGDLTEVALKVAETYWSSAEAVILVEKDEKGYAEAVNAVAIASYLNVPVVPVGDVDTAIAERLSKLGVKYTITCGEVQVSAENAKKLGKMVRFPDVSGIANGVLSLAPKAEGDVPYVVLANPLDTYVPAVLDQ
;
A
#
# COMPACT_ATOMS: atom_id res chain seq x y z
N MET A 1 -34.91 13.00 -25.10
CA MET A 1 -33.49 13.18 -24.72
C MET A 1 -33.21 12.46 -23.40
N LYS A 2 -32.91 11.15 -23.41
CA LYS A 2 -32.68 10.36 -22.17
C LYS A 2 -31.44 9.45 -22.18
N ASN A 3 -30.63 9.43 -23.25
CA ASN A 3 -29.57 8.43 -23.42
C ASN A 3 -28.14 9.00 -23.49
N ALA A 4 -27.88 10.18 -22.93
CA ALA A 4 -26.52 10.76 -22.91
C ALA A 4 -25.77 10.55 -21.59
N ARG A 5 -26.46 10.18 -20.49
CA ARG A 5 -25.85 10.10 -19.14
C ARG A 5 -25.29 8.71 -18.78
N SER A 6 -25.67 7.62 -19.46
CA SER A 6 -25.12 6.29 -19.15
C SER A 6 -23.77 6.03 -19.82
N PHE A 7 -23.46 6.72 -20.91
CA PHE A 7 -22.22 6.54 -21.67
C PHE A 7 -21.06 7.43 -21.14
N LEU A 8 -21.39 8.55 -20.49
CA LEU A 8 -20.39 9.50 -19.97
C LEU A 8 -19.64 8.97 -18.74
N ARG A 9 -20.26 8.10 -17.93
CA ARG A 9 -19.70 7.59 -16.67
C ARG A 9 -18.51 6.62 -16.85
N PRO A 10 -18.59 5.60 -17.73
CA PRO A 10 -17.41 4.77 -17.99
C PRO A 10 -16.31 5.56 -18.71
N MET A 11 -16.67 6.51 -19.57
CA MET A 11 -15.71 7.36 -20.28
C MET A 11 -14.95 8.29 -19.33
N LEU A 12 -15.61 8.86 -18.31
CA LEU A 12 -14.97 9.70 -17.31
C LEU A 12 -14.01 8.90 -16.42
N ALA A 13 -14.37 7.67 -16.03
CA ALA A 13 -13.51 6.80 -15.25
C ALA A 13 -12.23 6.40 -16.02
N VAL A 14 -12.37 6.07 -17.31
CA VAL A 14 -11.22 5.82 -18.20
C VAL A 14 -10.35 7.08 -18.35
N MET A 15 -10.96 8.26 -18.43
CA MET A 15 -10.22 9.53 -18.57
C MET A 15 -9.45 9.90 -17.29
N VAL A 16 -10.03 9.69 -16.10
CA VAL A 16 -9.36 9.95 -14.83
C VAL A 16 -8.18 8.98 -14.64
N ILE A 17 -8.35 7.70 -14.98
CA ILE A 17 -7.25 6.71 -14.93
C ILE A 17 -6.14 7.10 -15.91
N ALA A 18 -6.48 7.45 -17.16
CA ALA A 18 -5.51 7.87 -18.17
C ALA A 18 -4.76 9.16 -17.79
N MET A 19 -5.42 10.10 -17.13
CA MET A 19 -4.77 11.33 -16.64
C MET A 19 -3.84 11.05 -15.45
N MET A 20 -4.17 10.10 -14.57
CA MET A 20 -3.26 9.66 -13.50
C MET A 20 -2.06 8.88 -14.07
N SER A 21 -2.23 8.19 -15.21
CA SER A 21 -1.12 7.54 -15.93
C SER A 21 -0.19 8.56 -16.61
N ALA A 22 -0.76 9.62 -17.18
CA ALA A 22 -0.02 10.63 -17.96
C ALA A 22 0.85 11.55 -17.09
N ALA A 23 0.47 11.77 -15.83
CA ALA A 23 1.27 12.58 -14.90
C ALA A 23 2.47 11.81 -14.31
N ALA A 24 2.45 10.47 -14.34
CA ALA A 24 3.48 9.67 -13.68
C ALA A 24 4.66 9.27 -14.58
N PHE A 25 4.52 9.16 -15.91
CA PHE A 25 5.60 8.64 -16.77
C PHE A 25 5.61 9.22 -18.19
N SER A 26 6.29 10.37 -18.38
CA SER A 26 6.71 10.88 -19.70
C SER A 26 8.00 10.23 -20.22
N GLY A 27 8.53 9.20 -19.55
CA GLY A 27 9.77 8.54 -19.92
C GLY A 27 9.58 7.04 -20.11
N CYS A 28 10.05 6.53 -21.25
CA CYS A 28 10.21 5.12 -21.62
C CYS A 28 9.01 4.42 -22.28
N ILE A 29 8.90 4.62 -23.60
CA ILE A 29 8.25 3.67 -24.52
C ILE A 29 9.02 2.33 -24.43
N GLY A 30 8.34 1.29 -23.93
CA GLY A 30 8.90 -0.02 -23.63
C GLY A 30 9.47 -0.74 -24.84
N LYS A 31 10.67 -1.30 -24.68
CA LYS A 31 11.17 -2.37 -25.55
C LYS A 31 10.31 -3.62 -25.36
N PRO A 32 10.10 -4.44 -26.41
CA PRO A 32 9.38 -5.69 -26.28
C PRO A 32 10.04 -6.59 -25.24
N VAL A 33 9.22 -7.28 -24.45
CA VAL A 33 9.63 -8.24 -23.42
C VAL A 33 10.53 -9.30 -24.08
N THR A 34 11.82 -9.23 -23.76
CA THR A 34 12.85 -10.24 -24.08
C THR A 34 12.45 -11.60 -23.47
N PRO A 35 12.87 -12.76 -24.02
CA PRO A 35 12.40 -14.06 -23.56
C PRO A 35 12.70 -14.27 -22.07
N ALA A 36 11.79 -15.00 -21.42
CA ALA A 36 11.68 -15.24 -19.98
C ALA A 36 12.99 -15.07 -19.18
N PRO A 37 13.03 -14.15 -18.19
CA PRO A 37 14.17 -14.08 -17.29
C PRO A 37 14.31 -15.40 -16.52
N ALA A 38 15.54 -15.73 -16.15
CA ALA A 38 15.87 -16.89 -15.33
C ALA A 38 14.98 -16.89 -14.07
N GLY A 39 14.02 -17.82 -13.98
CA GLY A 39 13.02 -17.86 -12.91
C GLY A 39 11.62 -18.30 -13.34
N GLY A 40 11.31 -18.30 -14.64
CA GLY A 40 10.02 -18.79 -15.15
C GLY A 40 8.85 -17.81 -14.96
N ILE A 41 9.16 -16.53 -14.76
CA ILE A 41 8.17 -15.45 -14.72
C ILE A 41 7.66 -15.21 -16.14
N SER A 42 6.34 -15.30 -16.32
CA SER A 42 5.68 -15.12 -17.62
C SER A 42 4.83 -13.86 -17.66
N ALA A 43 4.55 -13.35 -18.86
CA ALA A 43 3.56 -12.29 -19.00
C ALA A 43 2.18 -12.84 -18.58
N ILE A 44 1.43 -12.04 -17.81
CA ILE A 44 0.09 -12.41 -17.37
C ILE A 44 -0.86 -12.58 -18.56
N THR A 45 -1.68 -13.62 -18.53
CA THR A 45 -2.68 -13.91 -19.59
C THR A 45 -4.12 -13.71 -19.10
N PRO A 46 -5.11 -13.66 -20.00
CA PRO A 46 -6.52 -13.66 -19.59
C PRO A 46 -6.91 -14.87 -18.73
N GLU A 47 -6.35 -16.05 -19.01
CA GLU A 47 -6.59 -17.24 -18.18
C GLU A 47 -6.06 -17.07 -16.76
N ASP A 48 -4.93 -16.37 -16.61
CA ASP A 48 -4.39 -16.04 -15.29
C ASP A 48 -5.29 -15.08 -14.52
N ILE A 49 -5.90 -14.12 -15.21
CA ILE A 49 -6.89 -13.22 -14.60
C ILE A 49 -8.11 -14.00 -14.11
N GLU A 50 -8.62 -14.96 -14.88
CA GLU A 50 -9.74 -15.82 -14.44
C GLU A 50 -9.35 -16.73 -13.27
N ALA A 51 -8.11 -17.24 -13.26
CA ALA A 51 -7.58 -18.01 -12.13
C ALA A 51 -7.48 -17.14 -10.87
N LEU A 52 -6.98 -15.90 -11.00
CA LEU A 52 -6.88 -14.94 -9.89
C LEU A 52 -8.26 -14.56 -9.33
N LYS A 53 -9.30 -14.40 -10.15
CA LYS A 53 -10.69 -14.20 -9.68
C LYS A 53 -11.21 -15.35 -8.81
N SER A 54 -10.70 -16.55 -9.07
CA SER A 54 -11.08 -17.77 -8.35
C SER A 54 -10.20 -18.02 -7.13
N ALA A 55 -9.11 -17.27 -6.97
CA ALA A 55 -8.18 -17.41 -5.86
C ALA A 55 -8.89 -17.21 -4.51
N ARG A 56 -8.54 -18.05 -3.54
CA ARG A 56 -9.10 -18.02 -2.20
C ARG A 56 -8.13 -17.38 -1.20
N TYR A 57 -8.71 -16.80 -0.17
CA TYR A 57 -8.00 -16.24 0.97
C TYR A 57 -8.82 -16.50 2.24
N SER A 58 -8.17 -16.39 3.38
CA SER A 58 -8.82 -16.36 4.69
C SER A 58 -8.00 -15.48 5.63
N ARG A 59 -8.70 -14.60 6.37
CA ARG A 59 -8.07 -13.74 7.37
C ARG A 59 -7.90 -14.52 8.68
N ALA A 60 -6.70 -14.41 9.28
CA ALA A 60 -6.44 -14.92 10.63
C ALA A 60 -6.87 -13.92 11.71
N SER A 61 -6.79 -12.63 11.38
CA SER A 61 -7.18 -11.52 12.23
C SER A 61 -7.75 -10.39 11.39
N VAL A 62 -8.57 -9.55 12.01
CA VAL A 62 -9.15 -8.36 11.38
C VAL A 62 -8.89 -7.15 12.26
N ILE A 63 -8.65 -6.00 11.62
CA ILE A 63 -8.50 -4.73 12.31
C ILE A 63 -9.87 -4.27 12.81
N GLY A 64 -9.94 -3.74 14.03
CA GLY A 64 -11.18 -3.22 14.59
C GLY A 64 -11.77 -2.09 13.74
N GLU A 65 -13.10 -2.00 13.66
CA GLU A 65 -13.77 -0.98 12.82
C GLU A 65 -13.41 0.47 13.19
N ASN A 66 -13.03 0.72 14.44
CA ASN A 66 -12.61 2.04 14.94
C ASN A 66 -11.08 2.18 15.08
N ASP A 67 -10.30 1.20 14.61
CA ASP A 67 -8.85 1.28 14.59
C ASP A 67 -8.35 1.93 13.30
N VAL A 68 -7.06 2.27 13.28
CA VAL A 68 -6.37 2.80 12.09
C VAL A 68 -5.17 1.93 11.73
N VAL A 69 -4.76 1.99 10.47
CA VAL A 69 -3.42 1.54 10.06
C VAL A 69 -2.54 2.76 9.91
N VAL A 70 -1.34 2.72 10.49
CA VAL A 70 -0.34 3.77 10.29
C VAL A 70 0.94 3.19 9.73
N ALA A 71 1.35 3.70 8.57
CA ALA A 71 2.59 3.32 7.91
C ALA A 71 3.68 4.39 8.08
N SER A 72 4.92 3.93 8.23
CA SER A 72 6.07 4.82 8.33
C SER A 72 6.39 5.47 6.99
N ALA A 73 6.52 6.79 6.97
CA ALA A 73 6.98 7.54 5.80
C ALA A 73 8.51 7.43 5.59
N GLU A 74 9.25 6.79 6.50
CA GLU A 74 10.69 6.53 6.31
C GLU A 74 10.97 5.63 5.12
N ASN A 75 10.01 4.77 4.76
CA ASN A 75 10.12 3.91 3.60
C ASN A 75 8.75 3.78 2.92
N PRO A 76 8.62 4.19 1.64
CA PRO A 76 7.32 4.26 0.96
C PRO A 76 6.66 2.89 0.75
N PHE A 77 7.44 1.80 0.80
CA PHE A 77 6.90 0.45 0.70
C PHE A 77 6.06 0.04 1.91
N TYR A 78 6.20 0.68 3.07
CA TYR A 78 5.32 0.39 4.21
C TYR A 78 3.86 0.73 3.91
N ALA A 79 3.60 1.77 3.13
CA ALA A 79 2.25 2.09 2.68
C ALA A 79 1.72 1.04 1.70
N LEU A 80 2.56 0.47 0.84
CA LEU A 80 2.18 -0.63 -0.07
C LEU A 80 1.78 -1.89 0.72
N ILE A 81 2.56 -2.25 1.75
CA ILE A 81 2.25 -3.36 2.66
C ILE A 81 0.93 -3.10 3.40
N ALA A 82 0.73 -1.87 3.87
CA ALA A 82 -0.43 -1.47 4.66
C ALA A 82 -1.73 -1.38 3.86
N THR A 83 -1.67 -1.15 2.54
CA THR A 83 -2.85 -0.91 1.72
C THR A 83 -3.84 -2.09 1.69
N PRO A 84 -3.45 -3.33 1.31
CA PRO A 84 -4.38 -4.46 1.34
C PRO A 84 -4.74 -4.91 2.77
N LEU A 85 -4.06 -4.38 3.79
CA LEU A 85 -4.44 -4.56 5.18
C LEU A 85 -5.53 -3.57 5.60
N ALA A 86 -5.40 -2.32 5.21
CA ALA A 86 -6.33 -1.24 5.54
C ALA A 86 -7.61 -1.26 4.70
N ALA A 87 -7.55 -1.72 3.45
CA ALA A 87 -8.69 -1.81 2.55
C ALA A 87 -8.64 -3.11 1.74
N TYR A 88 -9.69 -3.93 1.84
CA TYR A 88 -9.79 -5.18 1.10
C TYR A 88 -11.24 -5.60 0.90
N TYR A 89 -11.47 -6.53 -0.02
CA TYR A 89 -12.79 -7.11 -0.24
C TYR A 89 -12.93 -8.46 0.44
N GLU A 90 -14.07 -8.67 1.09
CA GLU A 90 -14.48 -9.95 1.67
C GLU A 90 -15.94 -10.22 1.34
N GLY A 91 -16.22 -11.36 0.71
CA GLY A 91 -17.59 -11.72 0.31
C GLY A 91 -18.26 -10.70 -0.62
N GLY A 92 -17.47 -9.94 -1.40
CA GLY A 92 -17.94 -8.86 -2.27
C GLY A 92 -18.17 -7.53 -1.57
N ALA A 93 -17.97 -7.44 -0.24
CA ALA A 93 -18.08 -6.20 0.52
C ALA A 93 -16.70 -5.58 0.80
N LEU A 94 -16.60 -4.26 0.67
CA LEU A 94 -15.40 -3.52 1.05
C LEU A 94 -15.28 -3.44 2.58
N LYS A 95 -14.20 -3.99 3.11
CA LYS A 95 -13.73 -3.75 4.48
C LYS A 95 -12.65 -2.67 4.41
N LYS A 96 -12.80 -1.63 5.23
CA LYS A 96 -11.83 -0.52 5.24
C LYS A 96 -11.68 0.12 6.61
N VAL A 97 -10.45 0.54 6.89
CA VAL A 97 -10.07 1.44 7.97
C VAL A 97 -9.17 2.54 7.42
N PRO A 98 -9.03 3.68 8.10
CA PRO A 98 -8.11 4.74 7.69
C PRO A 98 -6.67 4.22 7.61
N LEU A 99 -6.00 4.49 6.50
CA LEU A 99 -4.55 4.34 6.36
C LEU A 99 -3.90 5.73 6.46
N LEU A 100 -3.10 5.93 7.50
CA LEU A 100 -2.33 7.15 7.72
C LEU A 100 -0.86 6.88 7.40
N VAL A 101 -0.16 7.89 6.90
CA VAL A 101 1.28 7.82 6.65
C VAL A 101 1.96 8.93 7.46
N THR A 102 2.95 8.58 8.28
CA THR A 102 3.68 9.55 9.12
C THR A 102 5.09 9.06 9.43
N ASN A 103 6.00 9.95 9.82
CA ASN A 103 7.35 9.56 10.25
C ASN A 103 7.32 8.99 11.68
N SER A 104 8.25 8.08 11.99
CA SER A 104 8.37 7.38 13.29
C SER A 104 8.63 8.29 14.50
N GLY A 105 8.86 9.59 14.29
CA GLY A 105 9.21 10.54 15.34
C GLY A 105 8.23 11.67 15.60
N ASN A 106 7.15 11.83 14.82
CA ASN A 106 6.36 13.08 14.83
C ASN A 106 7.21 14.36 14.82
N THR A 107 8.42 14.30 14.26
CA THR A 107 9.16 15.49 13.87
C THR A 107 8.51 16.00 12.60
N TYR A 108 7.35 16.66 12.74
CA TYR A 108 6.93 17.65 11.77
C TYR A 108 7.96 18.79 11.88
N PRO A 109 8.89 18.93 10.92
CA PRO A 109 10.00 19.87 11.01
C PRO A 109 9.65 21.07 10.16
N TRP A 110 9.17 22.16 10.75
CA TRP A 110 9.61 23.44 10.19
C TRP A 110 11.03 23.63 10.73
N ILE A 111 12.02 23.17 9.97
CA ILE A 111 13.43 23.58 10.01
C ILE A 111 14.12 23.41 11.38
N HIS A 112 15.13 22.53 11.48
CA HIS A 112 16.46 22.90 11.95
C HIS A 112 17.40 21.72 11.72
N THR A 113 18.41 21.93 10.89
CA THR A 113 19.69 21.24 10.99
C THR A 113 20.16 21.30 12.45
N THR A 114 20.60 20.17 12.99
CA THR A 114 21.01 19.86 14.38
C THR A 114 19.92 19.77 15.45
N PRO A 115 19.62 18.56 15.96
CA PRO A 115 18.95 18.41 17.24
C PRO A 115 19.97 18.61 18.36
N SER A 116 19.90 19.73 19.08
CA SER A 116 20.41 19.78 20.44
C SER A 116 19.45 18.96 21.31
N ILE A 117 19.96 17.87 21.89
CA ILE A 117 19.27 17.11 22.93
C ILE A 117 19.06 18.08 24.10
N THR A 118 17.82 18.54 24.30
CA THR A 118 17.42 19.25 25.50
C THR A 118 16.24 18.50 26.12
N THR A 119 16.25 18.38 27.43
CA THR A 119 15.31 17.63 28.28
C THR A 119 13.93 18.29 28.40
N GLU A 120 13.55 19.13 27.45
CA GLU A 120 12.31 19.92 27.45
C GLU A 120 11.40 19.43 26.31
N PRO A 121 10.08 19.28 26.54
CA PRO A 121 9.14 18.89 25.49
C PRO A 121 9.11 19.96 24.39
N THR A 122 9.48 19.59 23.17
CA THR A 122 9.43 20.48 22.01
C THR A 122 7.99 20.88 21.72
N VAL A 123 7.69 22.19 21.78
CA VAL A 123 6.34 22.76 21.57
C VAL A 123 6.16 23.15 20.10
N TYR A 124 5.29 22.46 19.37
CA TYR A 124 4.92 22.80 17.99
C TYR A 124 3.66 23.66 17.94
N THR A 125 3.64 24.69 17.09
CA THR A 125 2.51 25.63 16.91
C THR A 125 1.47 25.17 15.88
N ASP A 126 1.78 24.15 15.09
CA ASP A 126 0.85 23.49 14.16
C ASP A 126 0.90 21.97 14.36
N ILE A 127 -0.28 21.39 14.58
CA ILE A 127 -0.47 19.95 14.68
C ILE A 127 -0.66 19.39 13.27
N GLY A 128 0.24 18.50 12.85
CA GLY A 128 0.20 17.90 11.51
C GLY A 128 -1.13 17.18 11.21
N PRO A 129 -1.46 16.96 9.93
CA PRO A 129 -2.73 16.38 9.48
C PRO A 129 -3.08 15.05 10.17
N VAL A 130 -2.09 14.20 10.45
CA VAL A 130 -2.28 12.94 11.17
C VAL A 130 -2.79 13.20 12.59
N ILE A 131 -2.22 14.16 13.32
CA ILE A 131 -2.69 14.49 14.68
C ILE A 131 -4.09 15.08 14.66
N ARG A 132 -4.40 15.95 13.70
CA ARG A 132 -5.76 16.50 13.52
C ARG A 132 -6.77 15.39 13.24
N PHE A 133 -6.42 14.41 12.41
CA PHE A 133 -7.25 13.24 12.18
C PHE A 133 -7.50 12.50 13.50
N LEU A 134 -6.44 12.20 14.25
CA LEU A 134 -6.54 11.43 15.47
C LEU A 134 -7.35 12.15 16.57
N GLN A 135 -7.28 13.48 16.64
CA GLN A 135 -8.15 14.27 17.51
C GLN A 135 -9.62 14.25 17.08
N ALA A 136 -9.88 14.36 15.78
CA ALA A 136 -11.23 14.46 15.25
C ALA A 136 -11.98 13.12 15.33
N TYR A 137 -11.27 12.01 15.08
CA TYR A 137 -11.87 10.69 14.95
C TYR A 137 -11.62 9.76 16.14
N GLN A 138 -10.65 10.08 17.02
CA GLN A 138 -10.36 9.37 18.27
C GLN A 138 -10.36 7.84 18.14
N PRO A 139 -9.50 7.26 17.27
CA PRO A 139 -9.51 5.82 17.05
C PRO A 139 -9.17 5.04 18.32
N SER A 140 -9.72 3.83 18.44
CA SER A 140 -9.55 2.96 19.61
C SER A 140 -8.15 2.34 19.71
N GLY A 141 -7.45 2.25 18.59
CA GLY A 141 -6.17 1.56 18.47
C GLY A 141 -5.53 1.76 17.11
N ALA A 142 -4.29 1.27 16.97
CA ALA A 142 -3.58 1.33 15.71
C ALA A 142 -2.71 0.12 15.42
N VAL A 143 -2.73 -0.30 14.17
CA VAL A 143 -1.75 -1.22 13.61
C VAL A 143 -0.63 -0.40 12.98
N MET A 144 0.57 -0.52 13.54
CA MET A 144 1.74 0.25 13.12
C MET A 144 2.63 -0.57 12.19
N ILE A 145 2.93 -0.03 11.00
CA ILE A 145 3.77 -0.67 9.98
C ILE A 145 5.06 0.14 9.83
N GLY A 146 6.19 -0.44 10.22
CA GLY A 146 7.50 0.22 10.18
C GLY A 146 7.74 1.20 11.34
N MET A 147 6.94 1.13 12.42
CA MET A 147 7.10 1.94 13.64
C MET A 147 6.46 1.25 14.86
N ASP A 148 6.84 1.65 16.08
CA ASP A 148 6.41 1.04 17.34
C ASP A 148 5.25 1.79 18.03
N LYS A 149 5.31 3.12 18.09
CA LYS A 149 4.29 3.97 18.74
C LYS A 149 4.23 5.36 18.12
N ILE A 150 3.07 6.00 18.25
CA ILE A 150 2.90 7.40 17.89
C ILE A 150 2.54 8.16 19.17
N SER A 151 3.47 9.00 19.60
CA SER A 151 3.28 9.99 20.66
C SER A 151 3.46 11.36 20.03
N ALA A 152 2.54 12.28 20.32
CA ALA A 152 2.62 13.66 19.84
C ALA A 152 2.23 14.61 20.97
N THR A 153 3.03 15.63 21.19
CA THR A 153 2.68 16.77 22.03
C THR A 153 2.88 18.03 21.21
N GLY A 154 1.87 18.88 21.14
CA GLY A 154 1.90 20.15 20.43
C GLY A 154 0.96 21.15 21.09
N THR A 155 0.78 22.29 20.43
CA THR A 155 -0.20 23.32 20.80
C THR A 155 -1.03 23.67 19.58
N THR A 156 -2.35 23.78 19.75
CA THR A 156 -3.25 24.31 18.72
C THR A 156 -3.72 25.69 19.13
N THR A 157 -3.86 26.61 18.17
CA THR A 157 -4.40 27.94 18.44
C THR A 157 -5.79 28.05 17.83
N VAL A 158 -6.81 28.19 18.66
CA VAL A 158 -8.19 28.48 18.22
C VAL A 158 -8.53 29.90 18.67
N ALA A 159 -8.91 30.77 17.74
CA ALA A 159 -9.23 32.18 18.01
C ALA A 159 -8.14 32.97 18.77
N GLY A 160 -6.86 32.68 18.50
CA GLY A 160 -5.72 33.36 19.13
C GLY A 160 -5.34 32.85 20.52
N GLN A 161 -6.03 31.81 21.04
CA GLN A 161 -5.65 31.15 22.29
C GLN A 161 -4.92 29.83 22.05
N ALA A 162 -3.68 29.74 22.51
CA ALA A 162 -2.89 28.52 22.46
C ALA A 162 -3.39 27.50 23.50
N THR A 163 -3.80 26.33 23.03
CA THR A 163 -4.25 25.20 23.83
C THR A 163 -3.32 24.02 23.59
N PRO A 164 -2.68 23.45 24.62
CA PRO A 164 -1.91 22.23 24.48
C PRO A 164 -2.76 21.09 23.91
N VAL A 165 -2.21 20.41 22.92
CA VAL A 165 -2.75 19.19 22.33
C VAL A 165 -1.76 18.08 22.62
N THR A 166 -2.12 17.16 23.49
CA THR A 166 -1.39 15.91 23.68
C THR A 166 -2.20 14.79 23.09
N TYR A 167 -1.52 13.94 22.33
CA TYR A 167 -2.11 12.77 21.75
C TYR A 167 -1.17 11.57 21.88
N ASN A 168 -1.71 10.46 22.37
CA ASN A 168 -1.01 9.19 22.46
C ASN A 168 -1.89 8.13 21.80
N LEU A 169 -1.40 7.53 20.71
CA LEU A 169 -2.02 6.32 20.15
C LEU A 169 -1.21 5.12 20.58
N ALA A 170 -1.82 4.31 21.43
CA ALA A 170 -1.27 3.01 21.72
C ALA A 170 -1.40 2.13 20.48
N ALA A 171 -0.28 1.53 20.06
CA ALA A 171 -0.32 0.48 19.04
C ALA A 171 -1.05 -0.74 19.63
N THR A 172 -2.10 -1.21 18.96
CA THR A 172 -2.69 -2.53 19.23
C THR A 172 -1.77 -3.63 18.71
N THR A 173 -1.05 -3.36 17.62
CA THR A 173 0.02 -4.20 17.09
C THR A 173 1.04 -3.32 16.38
N ALA A 174 2.33 -3.64 16.50
CA ALA A 174 3.40 -2.94 15.83
C ALA A 174 4.38 -3.89 15.14
N PHE A 175 4.73 -3.57 13.89
CA PHE A 175 5.70 -4.32 13.10
C PHE A 175 6.90 -3.43 12.82
N VAL A 176 8.03 -3.76 13.45
CA VAL A 176 9.30 -3.02 13.32
C VAL A 176 10.40 -4.01 12.90
N GLY A 177 11.26 -3.59 11.97
CA GLY A 177 12.39 -4.38 11.51
C GLY A 177 12.72 -4.13 10.04
N ASP A 178 13.39 -5.10 9.42
CA ASP A 178 13.62 -5.11 7.96
C ASP A 178 12.29 -5.06 7.20
N LEU A 179 12.26 -4.35 6.08
CA LEU A 179 11.06 -4.15 5.26
C LEU A 179 10.40 -5.47 4.84
N THR A 180 11.21 -6.45 4.41
CA THR A 180 10.73 -7.77 3.98
C THR A 180 10.16 -8.54 5.17
N GLU A 181 10.86 -8.49 6.29
CA GLU A 181 10.44 -9.16 7.52
C GLU A 181 9.14 -8.57 8.08
N VAL A 182 9.00 -7.25 8.06
CA VAL A 182 7.77 -6.55 8.42
C VAL A 182 6.62 -7.02 7.54
N ALA A 183 6.80 -7.06 6.22
CA ALA A 183 5.76 -7.52 5.29
C ALA A 183 5.35 -8.97 5.55
N LEU A 184 6.31 -9.87 5.79
CA LEU A 184 6.03 -11.28 6.07
C LEU A 184 5.33 -11.47 7.41
N LYS A 185 5.74 -10.76 8.47
CA LYS A 185 5.04 -10.77 9.76
C LYS A 185 3.62 -10.26 9.65
N VAL A 186 3.39 -9.19 8.87
CA VAL A 186 2.05 -8.68 8.57
C VAL A 186 1.22 -9.75 7.86
N ALA A 187 1.79 -10.40 6.83
CA ALA A 187 1.12 -11.47 6.11
C ALA A 187 0.72 -12.63 7.05
N GLU A 188 1.64 -13.13 7.86
CA GLU A 188 1.41 -14.24 8.80
C GLU A 188 0.46 -13.89 9.95
N THR A 189 0.37 -12.62 10.33
CA THR A 189 -0.52 -12.16 11.40
C THR A 189 -1.97 -12.05 10.91
N TYR A 190 -2.17 -11.54 9.70
CA TYR A 190 -3.52 -11.19 9.23
C TYR A 190 -4.10 -12.18 8.22
N TRP A 191 -3.31 -13.03 7.58
CA TRP A 191 -3.79 -14.05 6.65
C TRP A 191 -3.50 -15.45 7.20
N SER A 192 -4.54 -16.26 7.35
CA SER A 192 -4.39 -17.70 7.61
C SER A 192 -4.12 -18.47 6.32
N SER A 193 -4.60 -17.94 5.19
CA SER A 193 -4.27 -18.42 3.84
C SER A 193 -4.45 -17.32 2.79
N ALA A 194 -3.66 -17.39 1.72
CA ALA A 194 -3.77 -16.55 0.54
C ALA A 194 -3.21 -17.33 -0.66
N GLU A 195 -4.06 -17.67 -1.63
CA GLU A 195 -3.64 -18.41 -2.84
C GLU A 195 -2.89 -17.53 -3.85
N ALA A 196 -2.86 -16.22 -3.63
CA ALA A 196 -2.02 -15.31 -4.38
C ALA A 196 -1.23 -14.36 -3.46
N VAL A 197 -0.12 -13.82 -3.98
CA VAL A 197 0.72 -12.82 -3.33
C VAL A 197 1.26 -11.85 -4.38
N ILE A 198 1.51 -10.60 -3.99
CA ILE A 198 2.27 -9.67 -4.82
C ILE A 198 3.69 -9.53 -4.25
N LEU A 199 4.70 -9.84 -5.06
CA LEU A 199 6.09 -9.57 -4.75
C LEU A 199 6.54 -8.29 -5.45
N VAL A 200 7.28 -7.46 -4.74
CA VAL A 200 7.75 -6.17 -5.26
C VAL A 200 9.24 -6.07 -5.12
N GLU A 201 9.96 -5.82 -6.20
CA GLU A 201 11.39 -5.51 -6.13
C GLU A 201 11.59 -4.21 -5.34
N LYS A 202 12.58 -4.19 -4.42
CA LYS A 202 12.90 -3.04 -3.55
C LYS A 202 13.67 -1.94 -4.30
N ASP A 203 13.19 -1.54 -5.46
CA ASP A 203 13.73 -0.47 -6.28
C ASP A 203 12.63 0.48 -6.78
N GLU A 204 13.02 1.53 -7.49
CA GLU A 204 12.09 2.55 -8.01
C GLU A 204 11.09 1.95 -9.01
N LYS A 205 11.55 1.01 -9.85
CA LYS A 205 10.71 0.37 -10.87
C LYS A 205 9.66 -0.53 -10.26
N GLY A 206 10.07 -1.40 -9.33
CA GLY A 206 9.19 -2.27 -8.57
C GLY A 206 8.18 -1.46 -7.78
N TYR A 207 8.62 -0.39 -7.11
CA TYR A 207 7.72 0.55 -6.43
C TYR A 207 6.68 1.17 -7.37
N ALA A 208 7.12 1.73 -8.51
CA ALA A 208 6.24 2.35 -9.50
C ALA A 208 5.18 1.39 -10.04
N GLU A 209 5.56 0.16 -10.35
CA GLU A 209 4.62 -0.89 -10.76
C GLU A 209 3.68 -1.26 -9.60
N ALA A 210 4.19 -1.39 -8.38
CA ALA A 210 3.40 -1.81 -7.22
C ALA A 210 2.38 -0.77 -6.75
N VAL A 211 2.68 0.53 -6.84
CA VAL A 211 1.69 1.59 -6.56
C VAL A 211 0.43 1.41 -7.41
N ASN A 212 0.59 0.95 -8.65
CA ASN A 212 -0.53 0.66 -9.55
C ASN A 212 -1.17 -0.72 -9.25
N ALA A 213 -0.37 -1.70 -8.84
CA ALA A 213 -0.82 -3.07 -8.60
C ALA A 213 -1.44 -3.28 -7.21
N VAL A 214 -1.22 -2.40 -6.25
CA VAL A 214 -1.70 -2.58 -4.86
C VAL A 214 -3.22 -2.62 -4.73
N ALA A 215 -3.94 -1.98 -5.67
CA ALA A 215 -5.39 -2.12 -5.77
C ALA A 215 -5.80 -3.56 -6.09
N ILE A 216 -5.02 -4.28 -6.91
CA ILE A 216 -5.22 -5.72 -7.16
C ILE A 216 -5.06 -6.49 -5.86
N ALA A 217 -4.04 -6.20 -5.05
CA ALA A 217 -3.85 -6.85 -3.76
C ALA A 217 -5.07 -6.67 -2.83
N SER A 218 -5.67 -5.48 -2.85
CA SER A 218 -6.87 -5.16 -2.07
C SER A 218 -8.11 -5.92 -2.56
N TYR A 219 -8.31 -6.01 -3.88
CA TYR A 219 -9.45 -6.74 -4.46
C TYR A 219 -9.34 -8.25 -4.26
N LEU A 220 -8.14 -8.79 -4.38
CA LEU A 220 -7.87 -10.21 -4.14
C LEU A 220 -7.72 -10.55 -2.65
N ASN A 221 -7.66 -9.54 -1.77
CA ASN A 221 -7.36 -9.68 -0.35
C ASN A 221 -6.10 -10.53 -0.11
N VAL A 222 -4.98 -10.09 -0.70
CA VAL A 222 -3.69 -10.79 -0.63
C VAL A 222 -2.56 -9.89 -0.11
N PRO A 223 -1.52 -10.47 0.50
CA PRO A 223 -0.39 -9.69 0.98
C PRO A 223 0.48 -9.12 -0.15
N VAL A 224 1.14 -8.00 0.15
CA VAL A 224 2.17 -7.37 -0.67
C VAL A 224 3.49 -7.47 0.08
N VAL A 225 4.52 -8.03 -0.56
CA VAL A 225 5.81 -8.31 0.06
C VAL A 225 6.94 -7.71 -0.78
N PRO A 226 7.51 -6.58 -0.35
CA PRO A 226 8.73 -6.05 -0.94
C PRO A 226 9.90 -7.00 -0.65
N VAL A 227 10.64 -7.38 -1.68
CA VAL A 227 11.73 -8.36 -1.64
C VAL A 227 12.96 -7.84 -2.39
N GLY A 228 14.13 -8.30 -1.96
CA GLY A 228 15.33 -8.19 -2.78
C GLY A 228 15.38 -9.44 -3.65
N ASP A 229 16.23 -10.38 -3.27
CA ASP A 229 16.18 -11.74 -3.77
C ASP A 229 15.20 -12.58 -2.95
N VAL A 230 14.48 -13.48 -3.63
CA VAL A 230 13.61 -14.46 -2.96
C VAL A 230 14.42 -15.68 -2.58
N ASP A 231 14.91 -15.66 -1.33
CA ASP A 231 15.59 -16.80 -0.73
C ASP A 231 14.61 -17.92 -0.30
N THR A 232 15.18 -19.03 0.17
CA THR A 232 14.42 -20.20 0.61
C THR A 232 13.52 -19.90 1.80
N ALA A 233 13.93 -19.03 2.73
CA ALA A 233 13.15 -18.70 3.91
C ALA A 233 11.91 -17.89 3.56
N ILE A 234 12.03 -16.91 2.65
CA ILE A 234 10.91 -16.15 2.11
C ILE A 234 9.94 -17.08 1.39
N ALA A 235 10.45 -17.92 0.48
CA ALA A 235 9.63 -18.85 -0.29
C ALA A 235 8.85 -19.84 0.59
N GLU A 236 9.45 -20.32 1.67
CA GLU A 236 8.80 -21.24 2.62
C GLU A 236 7.74 -20.58 3.49
N ARG A 237 7.93 -19.32 3.87
CA ARG A 237 6.91 -18.58 4.64
C ARG A 237 5.68 -18.30 3.79
N LEU A 238 5.89 -17.89 2.54
CA LEU A 238 4.79 -17.66 1.60
C LEU A 238 4.10 -18.97 1.18
N SER A 239 4.83 -20.06 1.01
CA SER A 239 4.20 -21.35 0.66
C SER A 239 3.29 -21.89 1.78
N LYS A 240 3.60 -21.59 3.06
CA LYS A 240 2.73 -21.91 4.20
C LYS A 240 1.37 -21.20 4.16
N LEU A 241 1.28 -20.04 3.49
CA LEU A 241 0.00 -19.37 3.24
C LEU A 241 -0.81 -20.05 2.13
N GLY A 242 -0.25 -21.03 1.42
CA GLY A 242 -0.91 -21.73 0.33
C GLY A 242 -0.86 -21.01 -1.01
N VAL A 243 0.16 -20.17 -1.22
CA VAL A 243 0.34 -19.42 -2.47
C VAL A 243 0.42 -20.36 -3.69
N LYS A 244 -0.42 -20.09 -4.69
CA LYS A 244 -0.48 -20.78 -6.00
C LYS A 244 -0.19 -19.85 -7.16
N TYR A 245 -0.34 -18.54 -6.95
CA TYR A 245 -0.10 -17.49 -7.92
C TYR A 245 0.74 -16.36 -7.32
N THR A 246 1.75 -15.92 -8.05
CA THR A 246 2.61 -14.81 -7.63
C THR A 246 2.62 -13.75 -8.70
N ILE A 247 2.14 -12.55 -8.38
CA ILE A 247 2.26 -11.38 -9.24
C ILE A 247 3.54 -10.65 -8.85
N THR A 248 4.42 -10.37 -9.82
CA THR A 248 5.66 -9.65 -9.57
C THR A 248 5.59 -8.23 -10.12
N CYS A 249 6.03 -7.25 -9.32
CA CYS A 249 6.28 -5.87 -9.71
C CYS A 249 7.80 -5.63 -9.69
N GLY A 250 8.36 -5.17 -10.80
CA GLY A 250 9.81 -5.11 -11.02
C GLY A 250 10.39 -6.43 -11.55
N GLU A 251 11.70 -6.53 -11.51
CA GLU A 251 12.53 -7.68 -11.93
C GLU A 251 12.92 -8.54 -10.74
N VAL A 252 11.91 -8.98 -9.97
CA VAL A 252 12.09 -9.86 -8.81
C VAL A 252 12.90 -11.11 -9.17
N GLN A 253 14.01 -11.33 -8.47
CA GLN A 253 14.89 -12.47 -8.69
C GLN A 253 14.46 -13.66 -7.84
N VAL A 254 14.18 -14.79 -8.50
CA VAL A 254 13.75 -16.03 -7.84
C VAL A 254 14.45 -17.24 -8.46
N SER A 255 15.04 -18.08 -7.63
CA SER A 255 15.63 -19.34 -8.10
C SER A 255 14.54 -20.30 -8.61
N ALA A 256 14.90 -21.20 -9.54
CA ALA A 256 13.95 -22.19 -10.07
C ALA A 256 13.38 -23.13 -9.00
N GLU A 257 14.11 -23.35 -7.89
CA GLU A 257 13.62 -24.13 -6.75
C GLU A 257 12.58 -23.37 -5.94
N ASN A 258 12.85 -22.09 -5.64
CA ASN A 258 11.93 -21.25 -4.88
C ASN A 258 10.68 -20.88 -5.68
N ALA A 259 10.79 -20.71 -6.99
CA ALA A 259 9.65 -20.45 -7.88
C ALA A 259 8.60 -21.57 -7.79
N LYS A 260 9.01 -22.84 -7.66
CA LYS A 260 8.08 -23.98 -7.49
C LYS A 260 7.25 -23.89 -6.20
N LYS A 261 7.79 -23.27 -5.15
CA LYS A 261 7.10 -23.06 -3.86
C LYS A 261 6.09 -21.89 -3.92
N LEU A 262 6.21 -21.03 -4.93
CA LEU A 262 5.42 -19.81 -5.11
C LEU A 262 4.40 -19.90 -6.25
N GLY A 263 4.21 -21.11 -6.79
CA GLY A 263 3.24 -21.39 -7.83
C GLY A 263 3.54 -20.69 -9.15
N LYS A 264 2.49 -20.33 -9.90
CA LYS A 264 2.65 -19.67 -11.20
C LYS A 264 3.06 -18.20 -10.98
N MET A 265 4.23 -17.84 -11.51
CA MET A 265 4.73 -16.47 -11.44
C MET A 265 4.39 -15.69 -12.71
N VAL A 266 3.74 -14.54 -12.53
CA VAL A 266 3.25 -13.69 -13.63
C VAL A 266 3.59 -12.23 -13.39
N ARG A 267 3.74 -11.49 -14.49
CA ARG A 267 4.00 -10.05 -14.49
C ARG A 267 3.13 -9.35 -15.53
N PHE A 268 2.66 -8.15 -15.19
CA PHE A 268 2.06 -7.27 -16.19
C PHE A 268 3.15 -6.65 -17.05
N PRO A 269 2.96 -6.57 -18.38
CA PRO A 269 4.00 -6.07 -19.28
C PRO A 269 4.36 -4.59 -19.05
N ASP A 270 3.37 -3.81 -18.61
CA ASP A 270 3.49 -2.38 -18.35
C ASP A 270 2.36 -1.90 -17.42
N VAL A 271 2.40 -0.61 -17.06
CA VAL A 271 1.40 0.06 -16.22
C VAL A 271 -0.02 0.01 -16.81
N SER A 272 -0.16 0.05 -18.15
CA SER A 272 -1.48 -0.07 -18.79
C SER A 272 -2.05 -1.48 -18.62
N GLY A 273 -1.19 -2.50 -18.69
CA GLY A 273 -1.50 -3.87 -18.33
C GLY A 273 -2.01 -3.97 -16.89
N ILE A 274 -1.31 -3.33 -15.94
CA ILE A 274 -1.72 -3.30 -14.52
C ILE A 274 -3.10 -2.65 -14.38
N ALA A 275 -3.33 -1.49 -15.01
CA ALA A 275 -4.62 -0.80 -14.97
C ALA A 275 -5.76 -1.67 -15.52
N ASN A 276 -5.54 -2.38 -16.62
CA ASN A 276 -6.50 -3.33 -17.16
C ASN A 276 -6.73 -4.53 -16.23
N GLY A 277 -5.69 -4.98 -15.54
CA GLY A 277 -5.78 -5.99 -14.49
C GLY A 277 -6.66 -5.54 -13.32
N VAL A 278 -6.44 -4.32 -12.82
CA VAL A 278 -7.27 -3.67 -11.78
C VAL A 278 -8.74 -3.66 -12.21
N LEU A 279 -9.05 -3.21 -13.44
CA LEU A 279 -10.42 -3.18 -13.96
C LEU A 279 -11.04 -4.57 -14.09
N SER A 280 -10.24 -5.56 -14.47
CA SER A 280 -10.71 -6.93 -14.68
C SER A 280 -10.95 -7.68 -13.37
N LEU A 281 -10.18 -7.37 -12.32
CA LEU A 281 -10.23 -8.00 -11.01
C LEU A 281 -11.09 -7.23 -10.00
N ALA A 282 -11.46 -5.99 -10.32
CA ALA A 282 -12.37 -5.21 -9.49
C ALA A 282 -13.69 -5.98 -9.26
N PRO A 283 -14.18 -6.04 -8.01
CA PRO A 283 -15.45 -6.68 -7.73
C PRO A 283 -16.57 -5.99 -8.52
N LYS A 284 -17.52 -6.77 -9.04
CA LYS A 284 -18.70 -6.22 -9.69
C LYS A 284 -19.71 -5.82 -8.61
N ALA A 285 -19.59 -4.60 -8.08
CA ALA A 285 -20.63 -4.04 -7.24
C ALA A 285 -21.76 -3.48 -8.14
N GLU A 286 -23.02 -3.68 -7.74
CA GLU A 286 -24.14 -3.01 -8.39
C GLU A 286 -24.08 -1.50 -8.08
N GLY A 287 -23.94 -0.67 -9.12
CA GLY A 287 -24.14 0.78 -9.04
C GLY A 287 -22.89 1.63 -8.83
N ASP A 288 -21.92 1.18 -8.05
CA ASP A 288 -20.67 1.91 -7.77
C ASP A 288 -19.44 1.13 -8.24
N VAL A 289 -18.43 1.83 -8.79
CA VAL A 289 -17.12 1.23 -9.05
C VAL A 289 -16.42 1.11 -7.70
N PRO A 290 -16.09 -0.11 -7.23
CA PRO A 290 -15.32 -0.29 -6.01
C PRO A 290 -13.87 0.09 -6.31
N TYR A 291 -13.51 1.36 -6.17
CA TYR A 291 -12.14 1.80 -6.43
C TYR A 291 -11.40 2.04 -5.11
N VAL A 292 -10.25 1.38 -4.96
CA VAL A 292 -9.24 1.72 -3.95
C VAL A 292 -8.26 2.68 -4.63
N VAL A 293 -8.10 3.87 -4.09
CA VAL A 293 -7.04 4.81 -4.51
C VAL A 293 -5.99 4.82 -3.42
N LEU A 294 -4.74 4.57 -3.81
CA LEU A 294 -3.59 4.95 -3.00
C LEU A 294 -3.01 6.22 -3.63
N ALA A 295 -3.03 7.32 -2.89
CA ALA A 295 -2.20 8.47 -3.28
C ALA A 295 -0.75 8.04 -3.12
N ASN A 296 0.05 8.15 -4.19
CA ASN A 296 1.44 7.71 -4.17
C ASN A 296 2.18 8.42 -3.01
N PRO A 297 2.68 7.67 -2.01
CA PRO A 297 3.41 8.24 -0.89
C PRO A 297 4.62 9.10 -1.30
N LEU A 298 5.24 8.84 -2.46
CA LEU A 298 6.36 9.65 -2.97
C LEU A 298 5.92 10.98 -3.59
N ASP A 299 4.65 11.13 -3.97
CA ASP A 299 4.14 12.36 -4.59
C ASP A 299 3.87 13.47 -3.56
N THR A 300 4.09 13.21 -2.28
CA THR A 300 3.96 14.24 -1.24
C THR A 300 5.24 15.08 -1.16
N TYR A 301 5.29 16.18 -1.91
CA TYR A 301 6.32 17.21 -1.72
C TYR A 301 5.83 18.25 -0.71
N VAL A 302 6.70 18.65 0.21
CA VAL A 302 6.45 19.83 1.05
C VAL A 302 6.78 21.07 0.21
N PRO A 303 5.83 21.98 -0.03
CA PRO A 303 6.11 23.20 -0.79
C PRO A 303 7.14 24.06 -0.06
N ALA A 304 8.18 24.49 -0.76
CA ALA A 304 9.13 25.47 -0.25
C ALA A 304 8.50 26.86 -0.34
N VAL A 305 8.32 27.52 0.81
CA VAL A 305 7.97 28.95 0.84
C VAL A 305 9.25 29.72 0.53
N LEU A 306 9.29 30.38 -0.64
CA LEU A 306 10.35 31.34 -0.95
C LEU A 306 10.01 32.64 -0.23
N ASP A 307 10.99 33.22 0.49
CA ASP A 307 10.85 34.56 1.06
C ASP A 307 10.51 35.55 -0.07
N GLN A 308 9.49 36.38 0.14
CA GLN A 308 9.04 37.40 -0.82
C GLN A 308 10.00 38.59 -0.87
#